data_AF-A0AAU2EP29-F1
#
_entry.id   AF-A0AAU2EP29-F1
#
_cell.length_a   1.000
_cell.length_b   1.000
_cell.length_c   1.000
_cell.angle_alpha   90.00
_cell.angle_beta   90.00
_cell.angle_gamma   90.00
#
_symmetry.space_group_name_H-M   'P 1'
#
loop_
_entity.id
_entity.type
_entity.pdbx_description
1 polymer ?
#
loop_
_entity_poly.entity_id
_entity_poly.type
_entity_poly.pdbx_seq_one_letter_code
_entity_poly.pdbx_strand_id
1 'polypeptide(L)'
;MARFGGIPLQQQRSAKITDRRPVGVDYPQKELIARLLADTCEVCGAVGDVQVHHVRALADLARAGWPPSDWALVMLDRRRKTRVACGTCHDRIHEARAAGSLTL
;
A
#
# COMPACT_ATOMS: atom_id res chain seq x y z
N MET A 1 10.30 -31.10 15.70
CA MET A 1 8.96 -30.53 15.99
C MET A 1 9.01 -29.03 15.73
N ALA A 2 8.12 -28.49 14.89
CA ALA A 2 8.06 -27.06 14.60
C ALA A 2 7.12 -26.35 15.59
N ARG A 3 7.52 -25.19 16.12
CA ARG A 3 6.73 -24.36 17.04
C ARG A 3 6.45 -23.01 16.39
N PHE A 4 5.23 -22.51 16.53
CA PHE A 4 4.87 -21.14 16.19
C PHE A 4 4.28 -20.46 17.43
N GLY A 5 4.98 -19.47 17.96
CA GLY A 5 4.51 -18.72 19.15
C GLY A 5 4.25 -19.57 20.40
N GLY A 6 4.93 -20.72 20.55
CA GLY A 6 4.75 -21.62 21.70
C GLY A 6 3.64 -22.67 21.54
N ILE A 7 2.84 -22.61 20.48
CA ILE A 7 1.84 -23.64 20.17
C ILE A 7 2.53 -24.76 19.35
N PRO A 8 2.49 -26.02 19.82
CA PRO A 8 3.00 -27.14 19.04
C PRO A 8 2.09 -27.35 17.82
N LEU A 9 2.66 -27.18 16.63
CA LEU A 9 1.94 -27.42 15.38
C LEU A 9 1.87 -28.93 15.14
N GLN A 10 0.67 -29.50 15.24
CA GLN A 10 0.38 -30.89 14.88
C GLN A 10 -0.45 -30.93 13.60
N GLN A 11 0.04 -31.63 12.58
CA GLN A 11 -0.66 -31.76 11.31
C GLN A 11 -1.85 -32.72 11.46
N GLN A 12 -3.07 -32.21 11.27
CA GLN A 12 -4.27 -33.04 11.17
C GLN A 12 -4.50 -33.43 9.71
N ARG A 13 -4.02 -34.60 9.31
CA ARG A 13 -4.13 -35.11 7.91
C ARG A 13 -5.57 -35.29 7.43
N SER A 14 -6.52 -35.44 8.36
CA SER A 14 -7.95 -35.62 8.10
C SER A 14 -8.80 -34.35 8.34
N ALA A 15 -8.17 -33.18 8.46
CA ALA A 15 -8.89 -31.93 8.66
C ALA A 15 -9.84 -31.66 7.49
N LYS A 16 -11.14 -31.56 7.78
CA LYS A 16 -12.13 -31.14 6.79
C LYS A 16 -11.97 -29.64 6.57
N ILE A 17 -11.49 -29.27 5.38
CA ILE A 17 -11.42 -27.86 4.96
C ILE A 17 -12.84 -27.42 4.67
N THR A 18 -13.45 -26.71 5.61
CA THR A 18 -14.74 -26.04 5.40
C THR A 18 -14.45 -24.64 4.90
N ASP A 19 -14.64 -24.42 3.60
CA ASP A 19 -14.52 -23.08 3.02
C ASP A 19 -15.73 -22.24 3.45
N ARG A 20 -15.56 -21.48 4.53
CA ARG A 20 -16.61 -20.62 5.06
C ARG A 20 -16.68 -19.39 4.18
N ARG A 21 -17.82 -19.19 3.51
CA ARG A 21 -18.10 -17.91 2.86
C ARG A 21 -17.97 -16.79 3.90
N PRO A 22 -17.03 -15.85 3.75
CA PRO A 22 -16.90 -14.77 4.70
C PRO A 22 -18.18 -13.94 4.71
N VAL A 23 -18.58 -13.46 5.88
CA VAL A 23 -19.67 -12.50 5.99
C VAL A 23 -19.23 -11.23 5.28
N GLY A 24 -19.99 -10.77 4.30
CA GLY A 24 -19.75 -9.49 3.65
C GLY A 24 -19.97 -8.38 4.66
N VAL A 25 -18.88 -7.75 5.10
CA VAL A 25 -18.96 -6.53 5.91
C VAL A 25 -19.05 -5.35 4.95
N ASP A 26 -20.16 -4.62 4.98
CA ASP A 26 -20.28 -3.36 4.25
C ASP A 26 -19.45 -2.29 4.96
N TYR A 27 -18.30 -1.97 4.37
CA TYR A 27 -17.51 -0.81 4.78
C TYR A 27 -18.14 0.43 4.15
N PRO A 28 -18.76 1.34 4.93
CA PRO A 28 -19.54 2.46 4.39
C PRO A 28 -18.68 3.46 3.59
N GLN A 29 -17.36 3.40 3.73
CA GLN A 29 -16.45 4.36 3.10
C GLN A 29 -15.33 3.64 2.34
N LYS A 30 -15.60 3.31 1.08
CA LYS A 30 -14.60 2.74 0.15
C LYS A 30 -13.73 3.86 -0.45
N GLU A 31 -13.01 4.59 0.41
CA GLU A 31 -12.24 5.79 0.06
C GLU A 31 -11.30 5.56 -1.13
N LEU A 32 -10.56 4.45 -1.14
CA LEU A 32 -9.63 4.12 -2.23
C LEU A 32 -10.34 3.89 -3.56
N ILE A 33 -11.48 3.19 -3.55
CA ILE A 33 -12.24 2.91 -4.77
C ILE A 33 -12.80 4.22 -5.32
N ALA A 34 -13.36 5.08 -4.46
CA ALA A 34 -13.85 6.39 -4.88
C ALA A 34 -12.74 7.26 -5.50
N ARG A 35 -11.54 7.26 -4.91
CA ARG A 35 -10.37 7.99 -5.44
C ARG A 35 -9.88 7.41 -6.77
N LEU A 36 -9.88 6.08 -6.91
CA LEU A 36 -9.50 5.43 -8.15
C LEU A 36 -10.51 5.72 -9.27
N LEU A 37 -11.81 5.69 -8.96
CA LEU A 37 -12.89 6.02 -9.90
C LEU A 37 -12.94 7.50 -10.27
N ALA A 38 -12.34 8.38 -9.46
CA ALA A 38 -12.16 9.79 -9.84
C ALA A 38 -11.12 9.97 -10.95
N ASP A 39 -10.35 8.93 -11.28
CA ASP A 39 -9.42 8.87 -12.41
C ASP A 39 -8.46 10.06 -12.48
N THR A 40 -8.05 10.57 -11.33
CA THR A 40 -7.25 11.78 -11.20
C THR A 40 -5.99 11.50 -10.39
N CYS A 41 -4.84 11.82 -10.96
CA CYS A 41 -3.54 11.73 -10.30
C CYS A 41 -3.50 12.72 -9.14
N GLU A 42 -3.31 12.23 -7.93
CA GLU A 42 -3.32 13.09 -6.76
C GLU A 42 -2.04 13.91 -6.61
N VAL A 43 -0.98 13.57 -7.36
CA VAL A 43 0.33 14.26 -7.37
C VAL A 43 0.30 15.46 -8.30
N CYS A 44 -0.06 15.26 -9.58
CA CYS A 44 0.01 16.31 -10.60
C CYS A 44 -1.36 16.78 -11.11
N GLY A 45 -2.46 16.14 -10.72
CA GLY A 45 -3.82 16.48 -11.16
C GLY A 45 -4.20 15.97 -12.55
N ALA A 46 -3.32 15.26 -13.25
CA ALA A 46 -3.64 14.66 -14.54
C ALA A 46 -4.81 13.68 -14.45
N VAL A 47 -5.71 13.71 -15.44
CA VAL A 47 -6.87 12.80 -15.52
C VAL A 47 -6.54 11.67 -16.49
N GLY A 48 -6.95 10.44 -16.16
CA GLY A 48 -6.71 9.26 -16.98
C GLY A 48 -5.51 8.41 -16.55
N ASP A 49 -5.59 7.11 -16.86
CA ASP A 49 -4.54 6.11 -16.70
C ASP A 49 -3.82 6.17 -15.35
N VAL A 50 -4.61 6.14 -14.28
CA VAL A 50 -4.11 6.17 -12.91
C VAL A 50 -3.94 4.78 -12.31
N GLN A 51 -2.96 4.67 -11.41
CA GLN A 51 -2.57 3.46 -10.70
C GLN A 51 -2.45 3.77 -9.20
N VAL A 52 -2.69 2.76 -8.36
CA VAL A 52 -2.53 2.90 -6.92
C VAL A 52 -1.10 2.56 -6.52
N HIS A 53 -0.36 3.56 -6.05
CA HIS A 53 0.91 3.37 -5.37
C HIS A 53 0.67 3.05 -3.88
N HIS A 54 1.25 1.96 -3.38
CA HIS A 54 1.20 1.59 -1.96
C HIS A 54 2.59 1.55 -1.32
N VAL A 55 2.71 2.07 -0.11
CA VAL A 55 3.96 2.07 0.66
C VAL A 55 3.87 1.15 1.87
N ARG A 56 4.99 0.53 2.24
CA ARG A 56 5.08 -0.36 3.41
C ARG A 56 4.66 0.35 4.71
N ALA A 57 5.29 1.48 5.03
CA ALA A 57 4.98 2.29 6.20
C ALA A 57 5.16 3.80 5.93
N LEU A 58 4.33 4.62 6.57
CA LEU A 58 4.45 6.09 6.51
C LEU A 58 5.73 6.58 7.19
N ALA A 59 6.16 5.91 8.26
CA ALA A 59 7.44 6.21 8.92
C ALA A 59 8.66 6.03 8.01
N ASP A 60 8.55 5.19 6.97
CA ASP A 60 9.63 5.04 5.98
C ASP A 60 9.74 6.28 5.09
N LEU A 61 8.63 6.99 4.85
CA LEU A 61 8.61 8.23 4.06
C LEU A 61 9.28 9.39 4.80
N ALA A 62 9.02 9.52 6.10
CA ALA A 62 9.67 10.53 6.94
C ALA A 62 11.19 10.32 7.07
N ARG A 63 11.68 9.10 6.84
CA ARG A 63 13.11 8.73 6.92
C ARG A 63 13.82 8.73 5.57
N ALA A 64 13.09 8.79 4.45
CA ALA A 64 13.63 8.61 3.10
C ALA A 64 14.40 9.82 2.54
N GLY A 65 14.52 10.91 3.29
CA GLY A 65 15.28 12.09 2.89
C GLY A 65 14.59 13.40 3.28
N TRP A 66 15.39 14.46 3.40
CA TRP A 66 14.90 15.82 3.64
C TRP A 66 15.44 16.77 2.56
N PRO A 67 14.60 17.62 1.95
CA PRO A 67 13.15 17.71 2.17
C PRO A 67 12.40 16.49 1.60
N PRO A 68 11.26 16.08 2.18
CA PRO A 68 10.43 15.02 1.63
C PRO A 68 9.94 15.41 0.23
N SER A 69 9.85 14.44 -0.67
CA SER A 69 9.27 14.66 -2.00
C SER A 69 7.80 15.07 -1.93
N ASP A 70 7.30 15.77 -2.95
CA ASP A 70 5.91 16.23 -3.00
C ASP A 70 4.90 15.09 -2.78
N TRP A 71 5.17 13.91 -3.36
CA TRP A 71 4.32 12.74 -3.16
C TRP A 71 4.36 12.20 -1.73
N ALA A 72 5.52 12.28 -1.04
CA ALA A 72 5.68 11.83 0.34
C ALA A 72 4.97 12.79 1.31
N LEU A 73 5.05 14.10 1.07
CA LEU A 73 4.34 15.11 1.87
C LEU A 73 2.83 14.86 1.85
N VAL A 74 2.24 14.61 0.68
CA VAL A 74 0.79 14.37 0.62
C VAL A 74 0.38 13.06 1.27
N MET A 75 1.21 12.01 1.21
CA MET A 75 0.94 10.75 1.93
C MET A 75 1.02 10.91 3.45
N LEU A 76 1.98 11.72 3.94
CA LEU A 76 2.15 12.03 5.35
C LEU A 76 0.98 12.88 5.88
N ASP A 77 0.56 13.90 5.13
CA ASP A 77 -0.59 14.76 5.47
C ASP A 77 -1.90 13.97 5.57
N ARG A 78 -2.21 13.19 4.52
CA ARG A 78 -3.43 12.35 4.49
C ARG A 78 -3.37 11.18 5.46
N ARG A 79 -2.19 10.83 5.97
CA ARG A 79 -1.93 9.63 6.77
C ARG A 79 -2.47 8.36 6.12
N ARG A 80 -2.23 8.20 4.81
CA ARG A 80 -2.66 7.04 4.00
C ARG A 80 -1.47 6.38 3.34
N LYS A 81 -1.40 5.04 3.42
CA LYS A 81 -0.37 4.24 2.76
C LYS A 81 -0.59 4.08 1.25
N THR A 82 -1.71 4.56 0.72
CA THR A 82 -2.09 4.47 -0.68
C THR A 82 -2.27 5.85 -1.31
N ARG A 83 -1.83 5.98 -2.56
CA ARG A 83 -1.96 7.18 -3.38
C ARG A 83 -2.28 6.82 -4.81
N VAL A 84 -3.21 7.53 -5.43
CA VAL A 84 -3.54 7.38 -6.86
C VAL A 84 -2.60 8.29 -7.67
N ALA A 85 -1.91 7.72 -8.66
CA ALA A 85 -0.91 8.40 -9.47
C ALA A 85 -0.98 7.96 -10.94
N CYS A 86 -0.76 8.88 -11.89
CA CYS A 86 -0.56 8.50 -13.29
C CYS A 86 0.77 7.75 -13.47
N GLY A 87 0.96 7.07 -14.60
CA GLY A 87 2.17 6.28 -14.90
C GLY A 87 3.48 7.04 -14.64
N THR A 88 3.62 8.27 -15.17
CA THR A 88 4.83 9.08 -14.96
C THR A 88 5.11 9.40 -13.49
N CYS A 89 4.07 9.70 -12.71
CA CYS A 89 4.23 9.95 -11.28
C CYS A 89 4.53 8.66 -10.52
N HIS A 90 3.92 7.54 -10.92
CA HIS A 90 4.17 6.23 -10.34
C HIS A 90 5.64 5.80 -10.54
N ASP A 91 6.18 5.95 -11.74
CA ASP A 91 7.56 5.61 -12.06
C ASP A 91 8.56 6.47 -11.26
N ARG A 92 8.33 7.79 -11.18
CA ARG A 92 9.14 8.71 -10.36
C ARG A 92 9.16 8.31 -8.89
N ILE A 93 8.06 7.78 -8.35
CA ILE A 93 8.01 7.32 -6.95
C ILE A 93 8.89 6.08 -6.75
N HIS A 94 8.94 5.18 -7.74
CA HIS A 94 9.81 4.00 -7.70
C HIS A 94 11.29 4.37 -7.88
N GLU A 95 11.63 5.26 -8.80
CA GLU A 95 13.00 5.75 -9.01
C GLU A 95 13.56 6.41 -7.75
N ALA A 96 12.79 7.30 -7.13
CA ALA A 96 13.18 7.98 -5.89
C ALA A 96 13.43 6.99 -4.73
N ARG A 97 12.72 5.85 -4.71
CA ARG A 97 12.96 4.79 -3.73
C ARG A 97 14.18 3.94 -4.06
N ALA A 98 14.41 3.61 -5.33
CA ALA A 98 15.55 2.81 -5.76
C ALA A 98 16.88 3.51 -5.40
N ALA A 99 16.94 4.84 -5.57
CA ALA A 99 18.09 5.65 -5.17
C ALA A 99 18.43 5.56 -3.66
N GLY A 100 17.43 5.39 -2.79
CA GLY A 100 17.62 5.22 -1.34
C GLY A 100 18.00 3.80 -0.89
N SER A 101 17.89 2.80 -1.78
CA SER A 101 18.27 1.40 -1.49
C SER A 101 19.67 1.02 -1.97
N LEU A 102 20.37 1.90 -2.69
CA LEU A 102 21.75 1.71 -3.12
C LEU A 102 22.71 2.26 -2.06
N THR A 103 22.77 1.60 -0.91
CA THR A 103 23.90 1.69 0.01
C THR A 103 24.62 0.34 0.00
N LEU A 104 25.78 0.32 -0.65
CA LEU A 104 26.86 -0.67 -0.44
C LEU A 104 27.51 -0.42 0.92
#